data_AF-A0A8T5Q3G3-F1
#
_entry.id   AF-A0A8T5Q3G3-F1
#
_cell.length_a   1.000
_cell.length_b   1.000
_cell.length_c   1.000
_cell.angle_alpha   90.00
_cell.angle_beta   90.00
_cell.angle_gamma   90.00
#
_symmetry.space_group_name_H-M   'P 1'
#
loop_
_entity.id
_entity.type
_entity.pdbx_description
1 polymer ?
#
loop_
_entity_poly.entity_id
_entity_poly.type
_entity_poly.pdbx_seq_one_letter_code
_entity_poly.pdbx_strand_id
1 'polypeptide(L)'
;ETPEIMKEIFVKKEKLLEENYVKILEKILQVRKDIEHGKRKEISGKELDELLSGAERFLKRIKRLFAQIEKAKQEESIQSIYETIISAIRDILVLEGIEKAIPEDKIKEFFKKELIDKGKIPEKYNRMLVSIIKAKKDFEEGKLTKQEIDKARRESSELLRYLIEYVQRKRARELEKARLRIKYGNHFGEVILLENKAYIIRDIDAKEKEINKAKIKEDGSLGPLEKATAEELEHDLAKKTIPKKALIKETTFESLKRIFGKDLEIVLG
;
A
#
# COMPACT_ATOMS: atom_id res chain seq x y z
N GLU A 1 30.67 2.07 -16.98
CA GLU A 1 29.30 1.78 -16.51
C GLU A 1 29.20 0.60 -15.54
N THR A 2 29.27 -0.68 -15.96
CA THR A 2 29.03 -1.82 -15.04
C THR A 2 29.93 -1.86 -13.79
N PRO A 3 31.26 -1.65 -13.87
CA PRO A 3 32.10 -1.65 -12.67
C PRO A 3 31.83 -0.48 -11.73
N GLU A 4 31.50 0.70 -12.28
CA GLU A 4 31.18 1.91 -11.52
C GLU A 4 29.90 1.69 -10.70
N ILE A 5 28.84 1.19 -11.34
CA ILE A 5 27.58 0.86 -10.66
C ILE A 5 27.81 -0.19 -9.56
N MET A 6 28.61 -1.23 -9.84
CA MET A 6 28.93 -2.25 -8.84
C MET A 6 29.70 -1.66 -7.65
N LYS A 7 30.62 -0.72 -7.89
CA LYS A 7 31.38 -0.03 -6.85
C LYS A 7 30.49 0.86 -6.00
N GLU A 8 29.62 1.64 -6.63
CA GLU A 8 28.72 2.55 -5.91
C GLU A 8 27.71 1.80 -5.04
N ILE A 9 27.06 0.79 -5.60
CA ILE A 9 26.01 0.05 -4.90
C ILE A 9 26.64 -0.96 -3.93
N PHE A 10 27.36 -1.96 -4.45
CA PHE A 10 27.72 -3.13 -3.65
C PHE A 10 28.96 -2.93 -2.78
N VAL A 11 29.86 -2.01 -3.13
CA VAL A 11 31.06 -1.72 -2.32
C VAL A 11 30.82 -0.57 -1.35
N LYS A 12 30.39 0.60 -1.86
CA LYS A 12 30.27 1.82 -1.03
C LYS A 12 28.99 1.85 -0.20
N LYS A 13 27.83 1.69 -0.83
CA LYS A 13 26.52 1.85 -0.18
C LYS A 13 26.18 0.64 0.69
N GLU A 14 26.07 -0.53 0.07
CA GLU A 14 25.60 -1.76 0.72
C GLU A 14 26.73 -2.49 1.47
N LYS A 15 28.00 -2.23 1.12
CA LYS A 15 29.19 -2.88 1.72
C LYS A 15 29.16 -4.41 1.67
N LEU A 16 28.57 -4.97 0.61
CA LEU A 16 28.40 -6.41 0.40
C LEU A 16 29.46 -7.03 -0.52
N LEU A 17 30.28 -6.22 -1.19
CA LEU A 17 31.32 -6.67 -2.11
C LEU A 17 32.63 -5.94 -1.84
N GLU A 18 33.74 -6.66 -1.94
CA GLU A 18 35.08 -6.14 -1.75
C GLU A 18 35.61 -5.48 -3.04
N GLU A 19 36.34 -4.36 -2.91
CA GLU A 19 36.76 -3.54 -4.05
C GLU A 19 37.67 -4.29 -5.04
N ASN A 20 38.47 -5.24 -4.55
CA ASN A 20 39.35 -6.05 -5.40
C ASN A 20 38.58 -6.85 -6.47
N TYR A 21 37.34 -7.26 -6.20
CA TYR A 21 36.52 -7.95 -7.20
C TYR A 21 36.03 -7.01 -8.31
N VAL A 22 35.76 -5.75 -7.98
CA VAL A 22 35.45 -4.73 -9.00
C VAL A 22 36.67 -4.47 -9.88
N LYS A 23 37.86 -4.36 -9.28
CA LYS A 23 39.13 -4.18 -10.01
C LYS A 23 39.42 -5.32 -10.99
N ILE A 24 39.05 -6.57 -10.65
CA ILE A 24 39.16 -7.70 -11.57
C ILE A 24 38.29 -7.47 -12.82
N LEU A 25 37.03 -7.06 -12.64
CA LEU A 25 36.13 -6.77 -13.76
C LEU A 25 36.61 -5.58 -14.60
N GLU A 26 37.11 -4.52 -13.96
CA GLU A 26 37.71 -3.36 -14.64
C GLU A 26 38.89 -3.78 -15.51
N LYS A 27 39.84 -4.58 -14.98
CA LYS A 27 40.99 -5.10 -15.74
C LYS A 27 40.53 -5.90 -16.96
N ILE A 28 39.57 -6.82 -16.80
CA ILE A 28 39.06 -7.65 -17.89
C ILE A 28 38.41 -6.78 -18.99
N LEU A 29 37.55 -5.83 -18.62
CA LEU A 29 36.88 -4.95 -19.58
C LEU A 29 37.86 -4.01 -20.28
N GLN A 30 38.89 -3.53 -19.58
CA GLN A 30 39.92 -2.68 -20.16
C GLN A 30 40.72 -3.46 -21.21
N VAL A 31 41.18 -4.67 -20.88
CA VAL A 31 41.90 -5.52 -21.84
C VAL A 31 41.04 -5.80 -23.08
N ARG A 32 39.75 -6.11 -22.90
CA ARG A 32 38.83 -6.30 -24.02
C ARG A 32 38.75 -5.06 -24.91
N LYS A 33 38.55 -3.87 -24.33
CA LYS A 33 38.47 -2.61 -25.09
C LYS A 33 39.76 -2.29 -25.82
N ASP A 34 40.91 -2.51 -25.18
CA ASP A 34 42.21 -2.25 -25.81
C ASP A 34 42.46 -3.16 -27.02
N ILE A 35 41.96 -4.40 -26.98
CA ILE A 35 41.97 -5.33 -28.12
C ILE A 35 40.98 -4.85 -29.20
N GLU A 36 39.73 -4.55 -28.84
CA GLU A 36 38.68 -4.09 -29.78
C GLU A 36 39.07 -2.80 -30.52
N HIS A 37 39.76 -1.88 -29.84
CA HIS A 37 40.25 -0.63 -30.43
C HIS A 37 41.62 -0.76 -31.12
N GLY A 38 42.19 -1.97 -31.19
CA GLY A 38 43.48 -2.22 -31.84
C GLY A 38 44.69 -1.59 -31.14
N LYS A 39 44.50 -1.01 -29.95
CA LYS A 39 45.59 -0.51 -29.08
C LYS A 39 46.48 -1.64 -28.60
N ARG A 40 45.92 -2.85 -28.55
CA ARG A 40 46.58 -4.07 -28.13
C ARG A 40 46.39 -5.17 -29.16
N LYS A 41 47.50 -5.69 -29.68
CA LYS A 41 47.51 -6.74 -30.72
C LYS A 41 47.89 -8.12 -30.21
N GLU A 42 48.55 -8.18 -29.05
CA GLU A 42 49.06 -9.44 -28.48
C GLU A 42 48.75 -9.52 -26.98
N ILE A 43 48.52 -10.75 -26.52
CA ILE A 43 48.35 -11.08 -25.11
C ILE A 43 49.25 -12.28 -24.77
N SER A 44 50.01 -12.16 -23.69
CA SER A 44 50.88 -13.26 -23.26
C SER A 44 50.06 -14.38 -22.62
N GLY A 45 50.56 -15.62 -22.69
CA GLY A 45 49.92 -16.76 -22.01
C GLY A 45 49.78 -16.51 -20.50
N LYS A 46 50.82 -15.97 -19.86
CA LYS A 46 50.78 -15.61 -18.43
C LYS A 46 49.66 -14.62 -18.10
N GLU A 47 49.45 -13.62 -18.94
CA GLU A 47 48.40 -12.64 -18.73
C GLU A 47 47.00 -13.21 -19.00
N LEU A 48 46.88 -14.10 -19.98
CA LEU A 48 45.65 -14.85 -20.21
C LEU A 48 45.29 -15.68 -18.97
N ASP A 49 46.27 -16.35 -18.35
CA ASP A 49 46.09 -17.11 -17.10
C ASP A 49 45.65 -16.20 -15.93
N GLU A 50 46.23 -15.00 -15.82
CA GLU A 50 45.82 -14.01 -14.81
C GLU A 50 44.37 -13.54 -15.01
N LEU A 51 43.95 -13.31 -16.26
CA LEU A 51 42.59 -12.90 -16.58
C LEU A 51 41.59 -14.03 -16.32
N LEU A 52 41.92 -15.26 -16.72
CA LEU A 52 41.10 -16.44 -16.48
C LEU A 52 40.92 -16.70 -14.97
N SER A 53 42.01 -16.78 -14.22
CA SER A 53 41.96 -16.98 -12.77
C SER A 53 41.25 -15.82 -12.05
N GLY A 54 41.43 -14.59 -12.53
CA GLY A 54 40.66 -13.43 -12.08
C GLY A 54 39.15 -13.62 -12.30
N ALA A 55 38.75 -13.97 -13.51
CA ALA A 55 37.36 -14.19 -13.89
C ALA A 55 36.71 -15.29 -13.05
N GLU A 56 37.39 -16.41 -12.82
CA GLU A 56 36.90 -17.49 -11.96
C GLU A 56 36.65 -17.04 -10.52
N ARG A 57 37.61 -16.31 -9.92
CA ARG A 57 37.46 -15.75 -8.57
C ARG A 57 36.30 -14.77 -8.50
N PHE A 58 36.18 -13.89 -9.50
CA PHE A 58 35.09 -12.94 -9.61
C PHE A 58 33.74 -13.66 -9.67
N LEU A 59 33.56 -14.59 -10.61
CA LEU A 59 32.32 -15.35 -10.77
C LEU A 59 31.93 -16.12 -9.50
N LYS A 60 32.90 -16.76 -8.83
CA LYS A 60 32.67 -17.45 -7.55
C LYS A 60 32.17 -16.50 -6.47
N ARG A 61 32.73 -15.29 -6.40
CA ARG A 61 32.30 -14.27 -5.43
C ARG A 61 30.94 -13.69 -5.76
N ILE A 62 30.66 -13.43 -7.04
CA ILE A 62 29.34 -12.93 -7.48
C ILE A 62 28.25 -13.95 -7.16
N LYS A 63 28.48 -15.25 -7.35
CA LYS A 63 27.53 -16.30 -6.91
C LYS A 63 27.25 -16.23 -5.41
N ARG A 64 28.27 -15.99 -4.57
CA ARG A 64 28.08 -15.80 -3.13
C ARG A 64 27.33 -14.51 -2.80
N LEU A 65 27.67 -13.40 -3.47
CA LEU A 65 26.97 -12.12 -3.31
C LEU A 65 25.49 -12.27 -3.66
N PHE A 66 25.18 -12.97 -4.75
CA PHE A 66 23.81 -13.25 -5.15
C PHE A 66 23.06 -14.04 -4.08
N ALA A 67 23.66 -15.11 -3.54
CA ALA A 67 23.06 -15.87 -2.44
C ALA A 67 22.88 -15.03 -1.16
N GLN A 68 23.81 -14.11 -0.86
CA GLN A 68 23.70 -13.18 0.26
C GLN A 68 22.54 -12.19 0.06
N ILE A 69 22.41 -11.62 -1.14
CA ILE A 69 21.32 -10.70 -1.48
C ILE A 69 19.98 -11.45 -1.49
N GLU A 70 19.92 -12.64 -2.06
CA GLU A 70 18.71 -13.47 -2.02
C GLU A 70 18.29 -13.79 -0.60
N LYS A 71 19.25 -14.16 0.27
CA LYS A 71 19.01 -14.41 1.68
C LYS A 71 18.53 -13.14 2.39
N ALA A 72 19.20 -12.00 2.23
CA ALA A 72 18.80 -10.73 2.83
C ALA A 72 17.42 -10.26 2.34
N LYS A 73 17.11 -10.44 1.06
CA LYS A 73 15.79 -10.16 0.48
C LYS A 73 14.73 -11.19 0.88
N GLN A 74 15.11 -12.41 1.24
CA GLN A 74 14.25 -13.43 1.87
C GLN A 74 14.04 -13.16 3.36
N GLU A 75 15.01 -12.52 4.00
CA GLU A 75 14.99 -12.06 5.38
C GLU A 75 14.41 -10.65 5.56
N GLU A 76 13.99 -9.97 4.47
CA GLU A 76 13.02 -8.88 4.55
C GLU A 76 11.80 -9.43 5.30
N SER A 77 11.67 -8.97 6.55
CA SER A 77 11.47 -9.93 7.63
C SER A 77 10.05 -10.45 7.68
N ILE A 78 9.91 -11.76 7.85
CA ILE A 78 8.64 -12.39 8.25
C ILE A 78 8.03 -11.62 9.43
N GLN A 79 8.88 -11.08 10.30
CA GLN A 79 8.53 -10.15 11.37
C GLN A 79 7.81 -8.88 10.87
N SER A 80 8.37 -8.12 9.91
CA SER A 80 7.74 -6.89 9.42
C SER A 80 6.42 -7.15 8.69
N ILE A 81 6.35 -8.27 7.95
CA ILE A 81 5.14 -8.72 7.29
C ILE A 81 4.05 -9.06 8.32
N TYR A 82 4.41 -9.81 9.35
CA TYR A 82 3.53 -10.14 10.46
C TYR A 82 3.03 -8.87 11.16
N GLU A 83 3.93 -7.95 11.53
CA GLU A 83 3.58 -6.68 12.20
C GLU A 83 2.61 -5.85 11.35
N THR A 84 2.83 -5.77 10.04
CA THR A 84 1.96 -5.06 9.09
C THR A 84 0.55 -5.66 9.08
N ILE A 85 0.43 -6.99 9.02
CA ILE A 85 -0.85 -7.68 9.02
C ILE A 85 -1.58 -7.48 10.34
N ILE A 86 -0.88 -7.62 11.46
CA ILE A 86 -1.44 -7.40 12.80
C ILE A 86 -1.94 -5.96 12.95
N SER A 87 -1.18 -4.98 12.46
CA SER A 87 -1.63 -3.57 12.45
C SER A 87 -2.88 -3.39 11.61
N ALA A 88 -2.91 -3.92 10.38
CA ALA A 88 -4.07 -3.80 9.50
C ALA A 88 -5.33 -4.45 10.10
N ILE A 89 -5.18 -5.62 10.76
CA ILE A 89 -6.28 -6.27 11.48
C ILE A 89 -6.76 -5.38 12.63
N ARG A 90 -5.85 -4.82 13.42
CA ARG A 90 -6.20 -3.91 14.53
C ARG A 90 -7.00 -2.71 14.03
N ASP A 91 -6.57 -2.10 12.93
CA ASP A 91 -7.27 -0.97 12.32
C ASP A 91 -8.68 -1.37 11.84
N ILE A 92 -8.83 -2.57 11.25
CA ILE A 92 -10.14 -3.09 10.85
C ILE A 92 -11.05 -3.33 12.06
N LEU A 93 -10.51 -3.90 13.16
CA LEU A 93 -11.29 -4.11 14.37
C LEU A 93 -11.79 -2.78 14.95
N VAL A 94 -10.95 -1.73 14.93
CA VAL A 94 -11.37 -0.37 15.30
C VAL A 94 -12.47 0.15 14.37
N LEU A 95 -12.33 -0.04 13.05
CA LEU A 95 -13.37 0.33 12.07
C LEU A 95 -14.69 -0.43 12.27
N GLU A 96 -14.63 -1.63 12.85
CA GLU A 96 -15.81 -2.41 13.23
C GLU A 96 -16.35 -2.06 14.63
N GLY A 97 -15.78 -1.05 15.29
CA GLY A 97 -16.23 -0.52 16.58
C GLY A 97 -15.69 -1.27 17.79
N ILE A 98 -14.63 -2.08 17.62
CA ILE A 98 -13.92 -2.73 18.72
C ILE A 98 -12.88 -1.75 19.30
N GLU A 99 -12.59 -1.87 20.59
CA GLU A 99 -11.60 -1.03 21.29
C GLU A 99 -10.24 -1.02 20.59
N LYS A 100 -9.56 0.14 20.62
CA LYS A 100 -8.27 0.34 19.95
C LYS A 100 -7.11 -0.40 20.63
N ALA A 101 -7.21 -0.64 21.94
CA ALA A 101 -6.15 -1.22 22.76
C ALA A 101 -6.28 -2.75 22.87
N ILE A 102 -6.32 -3.46 21.75
CA ILE A 102 -6.32 -4.93 21.75
C ILE A 102 -4.89 -5.43 21.90
N PRO A 103 -4.58 -6.22 22.96
CA PRO A 103 -3.29 -6.90 23.10
C PRO A 103 -2.98 -7.77 21.89
N GLU A 104 -1.72 -7.85 21.48
CA GLU A 104 -1.33 -8.56 20.26
C GLU A 104 -1.71 -10.04 20.27
N ASP A 105 -1.53 -10.72 21.40
CA ASP A 105 -1.89 -12.13 21.61
C ASP A 105 -3.39 -12.39 21.47
N LYS A 106 -4.22 -11.35 21.64
CA LYS A 106 -5.67 -11.40 21.48
C LYS A 106 -6.16 -11.07 20.08
N ILE A 107 -5.33 -10.48 19.21
CA ILE A 107 -5.77 -10.04 17.88
C ILE A 107 -6.33 -11.19 17.04
N LYS A 108 -5.72 -12.38 17.10
CA LYS A 108 -6.24 -13.56 16.39
C LYS A 108 -7.64 -13.96 16.86
N GLU A 109 -7.88 -13.92 18.18
CA GLU A 109 -9.16 -14.27 18.78
C GLU A 109 -10.27 -13.31 18.30
N PHE A 110 -9.99 -12.00 18.37
CA PHE A 110 -10.91 -10.97 17.88
C PHE A 110 -11.10 -11.02 16.38
N PHE A 111 -10.04 -11.24 15.59
CA PHE A 111 -10.14 -11.40 14.14
C PHE A 111 -11.14 -12.49 13.77
N LYS A 112 -11.03 -13.66 14.41
CA LYS A 112 -11.95 -14.78 14.20
C LYS A 112 -13.38 -14.40 14.64
N LYS A 113 -13.56 -13.99 15.89
CA LYS A 113 -14.88 -13.73 16.47
C LYS A 113 -15.64 -12.60 15.78
N GLU A 114 -14.97 -11.51 15.44
CA GLU A 114 -15.61 -10.26 14.99
C GLU A 114 -15.71 -10.14 13.48
N LEU A 115 -14.81 -10.78 12.74
CA LEU A 115 -14.77 -10.68 11.27
C LEU A 115 -15.13 -11.99 10.58
N ILE A 116 -14.69 -13.13 11.11
CA ILE A 116 -14.90 -14.43 10.46
C ILE A 116 -16.24 -15.05 10.87
N ASP A 117 -16.46 -15.25 12.17
CA ASP A 117 -17.67 -15.89 12.70
C ASP A 117 -18.93 -15.05 12.41
N LYS A 118 -18.78 -13.72 12.26
CA LYS A 118 -19.84 -12.80 11.82
C LYS A 118 -20.04 -12.75 10.30
N GLY A 119 -19.31 -13.56 9.53
CA GLY A 119 -19.43 -13.66 8.08
C GLY A 119 -18.94 -12.44 7.29
N LYS A 120 -18.17 -11.53 7.90
CA LYS A 120 -17.62 -10.33 7.23
C LYS A 120 -16.40 -10.67 6.37
N ILE A 121 -15.64 -11.69 6.77
CA ILE A 121 -14.44 -12.18 6.10
C ILE A 121 -14.53 -13.71 5.99
N PRO A 122 -14.19 -14.31 4.82
CA PRO A 122 -14.16 -15.76 4.66
C PRO A 122 -13.13 -16.48 5.56
N GLU A 123 -13.48 -17.68 6.05
CA GLU A 123 -12.64 -18.53 6.92
C GLU A 123 -11.24 -18.83 6.35
N LYS A 124 -11.07 -18.82 5.02
CA LYS A 124 -9.75 -19.03 4.41
C LYS A 124 -8.69 -18.04 4.91
N TYR A 125 -9.09 -16.81 5.23
CA TYR A 125 -8.19 -15.76 5.72
C TYR A 125 -7.79 -15.98 7.17
N ASN A 126 -8.62 -16.64 7.99
CA ASN A 126 -8.24 -17.10 9.32
C ASN A 126 -7.14 -18.18 9.22
N ARG A 127 -7.28 -19.14 8.30
CA ARG A 127 -6.24 -20.15 8.06
C ARG A 127 -4.91 -19.52 7.64
N MET A 128 -4.94 -18.50 6.78
CA MET A 128 -3.74 -17.73 6.40
C MET A 128 -3.11 -17.03 7.60
N LEU A 129 -3.90 -16.32 8.41
CA LEU A 129 -3.39 -15.66 9.62
C LEU A 129 -2.73 -16.65 10.58
N VAL A 130 -3.34 -17.83 10.79
CA VAL A 130 -2.76 -18.91 11.61
C VAL A 130 -1.42 -19.38 11.05
N SER A 131 -1.34 -19.58 9.74
CA SER A 131 -0.11 -19.99 9.05
C SER A 131 1.00 -18.94 9.21
N ILE A 132 0.66 -17.66 9.08
CA ILE A 132 1.60 -16.53 9.22
C ILE A 132 2.11 -16.40 10.66
N ILE A 133 1.23 -16.51 11.67
CA ILE A 133 1.62 -16.53 13.09
C ILE A 133 2.60 -17.67 13.37
N LYS A 134 2.31 -18.87 12.83
CA LYS A 134 3.20 -20.01 12.96
C LYS A 134 4.54 -19.73 12.28
N ALA A 135 4.54 -19.20 11.07
CA ALA A 135 5.76 -18.86 10.34
C ALA A 135 6.62 -17.83 11.09
N LYS A 136 6.00 -16.83 11.73
CA LYS A 136 6.73 -15.87 12.57
C LYS A 136 7.42 -16.57 13.76
N LYS A 137 6.71 -17.45 14.45
CA LYS A 137 7.27 -18.22 15.57
C LYS A 137 8.43 -19.13 15.13
N ASP A 138 8.22 -19.90 14.07
CA ASP A 138 9.22 -20.82 13.55
C ASP A 138 10.45 -20.04 13.01
N PHE A 139 10.29 -18.78 12.59
CA PHE A 139 11.38 -17.89 12.17
C PHE A 139 12.22 -17.44 13.36
N GLU A 140 11.59 -17.04 14.47
CA GLU A 140 12.28 -16.69 15.72
C GLU A 140 13.07 -17.86 16.30
N GLU A 141 12.58 -19.08 16.07
CA GLU A 141 13.25 -20.32 16.48
C GLU A 141 14.33 -20.79 15.47
N GLY A 142 14.52 -20.07 14.35
CA GLY A 142 15.50 -20.42 13.31
C GLY A 142 15.15 -21.69 12.51
N LYS A 143 13.87 -22.10 12.52
CA LYS A 143 13.39 -23.37 11.95
C LYS A 143 12.77 -23.22 10.55
N LEU A 144 12.62 -22.00 10.03
CA LEU A 144 11.96 -21.82 8.73
C LEU A 144 12.79 -22.33 7.55
N THR A 145 12.16 -23.16 6.73
CA THR A 145 12.68 -23.52 5.41
C THR A 145 12.36 -22.45 4.37
N LYS A 146 13.11 -22.43 3.26
CA LYS A 146 12.85 -21.52 2.13
C LYS A 146 11.41 -21.66 1.58
N GLN A 147 10.89 -22.89 1.52
CA GLN A 147 9.53 -23.15 1.04
C GLN A 147 8.47 -22.55 1.98
N GLU A 148 8.70 -22.60 3.29
CA GLU A 148 7.82 -21.99 4.29
C GLU A 148 7.88 -20.46 4.25
N ILE A 149 9.07 -19.87 4.03
CA ILE A 149 9.23 -18.42 3.83
C ILE A 149 8.42 -17.97 2.62
N ASP A 150 8.57 -18.66 1.48
CA ASP A 150 7.85 -18.31 0.25
C ASP A 150 6.33 -18.47 0.40
N LYS A 151 5.89 -19.51 1.11
CA LYS A 151 4.47 -19.71 1.43
C LYS A 151 3.93 -18.58 2.31
N ALA A 152 4.61 -18.27 3.41
CA ALA A 152 4.21 -17.22 4.35
C ALA A 152 4.12 -15.86 3.65
N ARG A 153 5.04 -15.54 2.74
CA ARG A 153 5.02 -14.31 1.94
C ARG A 153 3.82 -14.23 0.99
N ARG A 154 3.51 -15.32 0.29
CA ARG A 154 2.34 -15.38 -0.61
C ARG A 154 1.04 -15.22 0.18
N GLU A 155 0.87 -15.99 1.27
CA GLU A 155 -0.32 -15.91 2.13
C GLU A 155 -0.46 -14.52 2.76
N SER A 156 0.65 -13.92 3.17
CA SER A 156 0.66 -12.56 3.73
C SER A 156 0.25 -11.51 2.70
N SER A 157 0.75 -11.61 1.47
CA SER A 157 0.39 -10.70 0.38
C SER A 157 -1.09 -10.81 0.01
N GLU A 158 -1.62 -12.03 -0.03
CA GLU A 158 -3.05 -12.27 -0.28
C GLU A 158 -3.92 -11.72 0.85
N LEU A 159 -3.56 -12.02 2.11
CA LEU A 159 -4.30 -11.54 3.28
C LEU A 159 -4.28 -10.01 3.34
N LEU A 160 -3.10 -9.39 3.24
CA LEU A 160 -2.96 -7.92 3.29
C LEU A 160 -3.79 -7.24 2.20
N ARG A 161 -3.75 -7.74 0.96
CA ARG A 161 -4.58 -7.21 -0.13
C ARG A 161 -6.06 -7.25 0.22
N TYR A 162 -6.53 -8.38 0.75
CA TYR A 162 -7.92 -8.52 1.14
C TYR A 162 -8.30 -7.58 2.29
N LEU A 163 -7.42 -7.41 3.29
CA LEU A 163 -7.64 -6.46 4.39
C LEU A 163 -7.76 -5.02 3.88
N ILE A 164 -6.91 -4.62 2.92
CA ILE A 164 -6.99 -3.29 2.28
C ILE A 164 -8.32 -3.12 1.54
N GLU A 165 -8.71 -4.10 0.71
CA GLU A 165 -9.99 -4.09 0.01
C GLU A 165 -11.17 -4.04 0.99
N TYR A 166 -11.08 -4.74 2.12
CA TYR A 166 -12.09 -4.70 3.16
C TYR A 166 -12.26 -3.29 3.73
N VAL A 167 -11.15 -2.62 4.09
CA VAL A 167 -11.17 -1.24 4.58
C VAL A 167 -11.78 -0.30 3.53
N GLN A 168 -11.36 -0.43 2.27
CA GLN A 168 -11.88 0.39 1.17
C GLN A 168 -13.38 0.20 0.98
N ARG A 169 -13.87 -1.05 0.93
CA ARG A 169 -15.31 -1.36 0.81
C ARG A 169 -16.11 -0.85 2.00
N LYS A 170 -15.57 -0.99 3.22
CA LYS A 170 -16.22 -0.50 4.44
C LYS A 170 -16.37 1.03 4.39
N ARG A 171 -15.29 1.75 4.07
CA ARG A 171 -15.32 3.21 3.92
C ARG A 171 -16.27 3.65 2.81
N ALA A 172 -16.26 2.97 1.66
CA ALA A 172 -17.17 3.27 0.55
C ALA A 172 -18.65 3.11 0.97
N ARG A 173 -18.98 2.04 1.70
CA ARG A 173 -20.35 1.82 2.21
C ARG A 173 -20.77 2.87 3.23
N GLU A 174 -19.88 3.29 4.13
CA GLU A 174 -20.20 4.37 5.06
C GLU A 174 -20.38 5.69 4.31
N LEU A 175 -19.50 6.01 3.36
CA LEU A 175 -19.61 7.21 2.52
C LEU A 175 -20.95 7.25 1.76
N GLU A 176 -21.38 6.11 1.21
CA GLU A 176 -22.65 5.99 0.50
C GLU A 176 -23.85 6.38 1.39
N LYS A 177 -23.83 6.04 2.69
CA LYS A 177 -24.89 6.44 3.63
C LYS A 177 -24.97 7.96 3.89
N ALA A 178 -23.85 8.66 3.69
CA ALA A 178 -23.76 10.12 3.83
C ALA A 178 -23.93 10.86 2.50
N ARG A 179 -24.00 10.13 1.39
CA ARG A 179 -24.04 10.66 0.04
C ARG A 179 -25.49 10.78 -0.44
N LEU A 180 -25.82 11.95 -0.96
CA LEU A 180 -27.04 12.20 -1.69
C LEU A 180 -26.69 12.40 -3.16
N ARG A 181 -27.28 11.60 -4.03
CA ARG A 181 -27.20 11.81 -5.46
C ARG A 181 -28.37 12.68 -5.88
N ILE A 182 -28.08 13.78 -6.54
CA ILE A 182 -29.06 14.78 -6.96
C ILE A 182 -29.10 14.78 -8.47
N LYS A 183 -30.27 14.63 -9.07
CA LYS A 183 -30.49 14.85 -10.48
C LYS A 183 -31.13 16.22 -10.66
N TYR A 184 -30.60 17.02 -11.57
CA TYR A 184 -31.15 18.34 -11.91
C TYR A 184 -30.97 18.58 -13.41
N GLY A 185 -32.07 18.79 -14.13
CA GLY A 185 -32.06 18.72 -15.59
C GLY A 185 -31.48 17.39 -16.09
N ASN A 186 -30.43 17.48 -16.92
CA ASN A 186 -29.71 16.31 -17.47
C ASN A 186 -28.39 15.99 -16.73
N HIS A 187 -28.10 16.67 -15.61
CA HIS A 187 -26.87 16.49 -14.86
C HIS A 187 -27.12 15.74 -13.56
N PHE A 188 -26.07 15.06 -13.08
CA PHE A 188 -26.04 14.46 -11.76
C PHE A 188 -25.02 15.19 -10.88
N GLY A 189 -25.49 15.63 -9.73
CA GLY A 189 -24.67 16.15 -8.64
C GLY A 189 -24.59 15.16 -7.49
N GLU A 190 -23.63 15.44 -6.61
CA GLU A 190 -23.38 14.69 -5.40
C GLU A 190 -23.25 15.65 -4.22
N VAL A 191 -23.93 15.33 -3.13
CA VAL A 191 -23.78 16.04 -1.85
C VAL A 191 -23.38 15.02 -0.79
N ILE A 192 -22.23 15.25 -0.16
CA ILE A 192 -21.74 14.43 0.95
C ILE A 192 -22.00 15.20 2.24
N LEU A 193 -22.90 14.70 3.08
CA LEU A 193 -23.28 15.31 4.35
C LEU A 193 -22.44 14.72 5.50
N LEU A 194 -21.55 15.53 6.08
CA LEU A 194 -20.84 15.23 7.32
C LEU A 194 -21.55 15.93 8.50
N GLU A 195 -21.04 15.77 9.72
CA GLU A 195 -21.71 16.33 10.92
C GLU A 195 -21.90 17.85 10.88
N ASN A 196 -20.88 18.60 10.48
CA ASN A 196 -20.88 20.08 10.50
C ASN A 196 -20.54 20.72 9.16
N LYS A 197 -20.39 19.92 8.10
CA LYS A 197 -19.96 20.36 6.79
C LYS A 197 -20.60 19.49 5.72
N ALA A 198 -21.00 20.11 4.62
CA ALA A 198 -21.40 19.43 3.40
C ALA A 198 -20.36 19.67 2.32
N TYR A 199 -20.06 18.64 1.53
CA TYR A 199 -19.34 18.78 0.26
C TYR A 199 -20.33 18.64 -0.88
N ILE A 200 -20.17 19.45 -1.91
CA ILE A 200 -21.07 19.57 -3.05
C ILE A 200 -20.26 19.46 -4.33
N ILE A 201 -20.61 18.51 -5.17
CA ILE A 201 -20.10 18.35 -6.53
C ILE A 201 -21.29 18.53 -7.45
N ARG A 202 -21.26 19.57 -8.28
CA ARG A 202 -22.43 19.90 -9.12
C ARG A 202 -22.58 18.92 -10.27
N ASP A 203 -21.50 18.64 -10.98
CA ASP A 203 -21.51 17.71 -12.11
C ASP A 203 -20.49 16.61 -11.87
N ILE A 204 -20.97 15.39 -11.62
CA ILE A 204 -20.12 14.21 -11.39
C ILE A 204 -19.53 13.63 -12.67
N ASP A 205 -20.06 14.02 -13.84
CA ASP A 205 -19.65 13.55 -15.16
C ASP A 205 -18.70 14.54 -15.85
N ALA A 206 -18.46 15.71 -15.25
CA ALA A 206 -17.47 16.68 -15.70
C ALA A 206 -16.05 16.09 -15.68
N LYS A 207 -15.24 16.45 -16.70
CA LYS A 207 -13.82 16.05 -16.80
C LYS A 207 -13.00 16.48 -15.59
N GLU A 208 -13.26 17.69 -15.10
CA GLU A 208 -12.70 18.21 -13.86
C GLU A 208 -13.85 18.51 -12.91
N LYS A 209 -13.88 17.78 -11.79
CA LYS A 209 -14.94 17.90 -10.80
C LYS A 209 -14.68 19.10 -9.91
N GLU A 210 -15.54 20.11 -9.98
CA GLU A 210 -15.52 21.20 -9.02
C GLU A 210 -16.11 20.72 -7.69
N ILE A 211 -15.29 20.79 -6.64
CA ILE A 211 -15.70 20.44 -5.28
C ILE A 211 -15.90 21.74 -4.51
N ASN A 212 -17.10 21.92 -3.97
CA ASN A 212 -17.42 22.97 -3.02
C ASN A 212 -17.67 22.40 -1.63
N LYS A 213 -17.50 23.23 -0.62
CA LYS A 213 -17.87 22.93 0.77
C LYS A 213 -18.78 24.02 1.34
N ALA A 214 -19.63 23.64 2.28
CA ALA A 214 -20.44 24.57 3.06
C ALA A 214 -20.53 24.10 4.51
N LYS A 215 -20.53 25.03 5.47
CA LYS A 215 -20.83 24.72 6.86
C LYS A 215 -22.32 24.38 7.01
N ILE A 216 -22.63 23.31 7.73
CA ILE A 216 -24.01 22.98 8.12
C ILE A 216 -24.30 23.69 9.45
N LYS A 217 -25.34 24.52 9.48
CA LYS A 217 -25.79 25.21 10.69
C LYS A 217 -26.67 24.30 11.56
N GLU A 218 -26.91 24.69 12.81
CA GLU A 218 -27.73 23.91 13.75
C GLU A 218 -29.16 23.64 13.23
N ASP A 219 -29.74 24.62 12.52
CA ASP A 219 -31.05 24.50 11.88
C ASP A 219 -31.04 23.55 10.67
N GLY A 220 -29.87 23.10 10.18
CA GLY A 220 -29.68 22.26 9.01
C GLY A 220 -29.39 23.02 7.71
N SER A 221 -29.45 24.35 7.71
CA SER A 221 -29.19 25.14 6.51
C SER A 221 -27.71 25.12 6.14
N LEU A 222 -27.44 25.13 4.83
CA LEU A 222 -26.08 25.24 4.30
C LEU A 222 -25.66 26.72 4.23
N GLY A 223 -24.47 27.00 4.75
CA GLY A 223 -23.80 28.29 4.61
C GLY A 223 -23.34 28.59 3.16
N PRO A 224 -22.58 29.67 2.95
CA PRO A 224 -22.04 30.00 1.64
C PRO A 224 -21.13 28.87 1.10
N LEU A 225 -21.12 28.71 -0.22
CA LEU A 225 -20.25 27.75 -0.89
C LEU A 225 -18.82 28.30 -0.98
N GLU A 226 -17.86 27.50 -0.52
CA GLU A 226 -16.44 27.75 -0.66
C GLU A 226 -15.83 26.69 -1.57
N LYS A 227 -14.76 27.00 -2.30
CA LYS A 227 -14.01 25.98 -3.04
C LYS A 227 -13.32 25.04 -2.05
N ALA A 228 -13.24 23.76 -2.43
CA ALA A 228 -12.55 22.72 -1.69
C ALA A 228 -11.73 21.85 -2.65
N THR A 229 -10.78 21.10 -2.11
CA THR A 229 -9.98 20.15 -2.89
C THR A 229 -10.36 18.71 -2.57
N ALA A 230 -9.93 17.77 -3.41
CA ALA A 230 -10.11 16.35 -3.17
C ALA A 230 -9.39 15.91 -1.88
N GLU A 231 -8.18 16.44 -1.63
CA GLU A 231 -7.41 16.14 -0.42
C GLU A 231 -8.11 16.64 0.84
N GLU A 232 -8.74 17.82 0.80
CA GLU A 232 -9.55 18.32 1.92
C GLU A 232 -10.75 17.42 2.21
N LEU A 233 -11.41 16.92 1.15
CA LEU A 233 -12.53 15.98 1.28
C LEU A 233 -12.07 14.64 1.89
N GLU A 234 -10.99 14.05 1.36
CA GLU A 234 -10.42 12.80 1.87
C GLU A 234 -10.00 12.92 3.34
N HIS A 235 -9.36 14.03 3.71
CA HIS A 235 -8.95 14.29 5.07
C HIS A 235 -10.14 14.38 6.04
N ASP A 236 -11.21 15.10 5.65
CA ASP A 236 -12.42 15.21 6.47
C ASP A 236 -13.15 13.86 6.58
N LEU A 237 -13.18 13.06 5.51
CA LEU A 237 -13.73 11.70 5.53
C LEU A 237 -12.92 10.73 6.42
N ALA A 238 -11.60 10.92 6.50
CA ALA A 238 -10.73 10.09 7.34
C ALA A 238 -10.82 10.41 8.83
N LYS A 239 -11.10 11.68 9.19
CA LYS A 239 -11.11 12.15 10.58
C LYS A 239 -12.49 12.18 11.24
N LYS A 240 -13.57 12.30 10.46
CA LYS A 240 -14.91 12.53 11.01
C LYS A 240 -15.77 11.28 11.01
N THR A 241 -16.63 11.21 12.02
CA THR A 241 -17.75 10.29 12.11
C THR A 241 -18.72 10.60 10.97
N ILE A 242 -18.69 9.77 9.93
CA ILE A 242 -19.76 9.70 8.97
C ILE A 242 -21.05 9.38 9.76
N PRO A 243 -22.09 10.22 9.68
CA PRO A 243 -23.30 9.99 10.46
C PRO A 243 -23.90 8.64 10.07
N LYS A 244 -24.33 7.84 11.06
CA LYS A 244 -24.92 6.50 10.83
C LYS A 244 -26.12 6.53 9.87
N LYS A 245 -26.79 7.68 9.79
CA LYS A 245 -27.82 8.04 8.79
C LYS A 245 -27.69 9.52 8.48
N ALA A 246 -27.62 9.89 7.21
CA ALA A 246 -27.81 11.28 6.80
C ALA A 246 -29.26 11.70 7.07
N LEU A 247 -29.45 12.73 7.91
CA LEU A 247 -30.76 13.34 8.15
C LEU A 247 -30.84 14.61 7.31
N ILE A 248 -31.80 14.68 6.39
CA ILE A 248 -32.05 15.87 5.59
C ILE A 248 -33.16 16.65 6.29
N LYS A 249 -32.82 17.81 6.87
CA LYS A 249 -33.83 18.74 7.39
C LYS A 249 -34.46 19.51 6.23
N GLU A 250 -35.66 20.05 6.45
CA GLU A 250 -36.35 20.89 5.45
C GLU A 250 -35.47 22.06 4.98
N THR A 251 -34.80 22.73 5.92
CA THR A 251 -33.83 23.81 5.65
C THR A 251 -32.63 23.35 4.80
N THR A 252 -32.18 22.11 4.97
CA THR A 252 -31.14 21.50 4.13
C THR A 252 -31.67 21.34 2.70
N PHE A 253 -32.88 20.82 2.55
CA PHE A 253 -33.52 20.66 1.23
C PHE A 253 -33.73 22.00 0.52
N GLU A 254 -34.16 23.04 1.24
CA GLU A 254 -34.27 24.40 0.69
C GLU A 254 -32.91 24.99 0.30
N SER A 255 -31.85 24.71 1.06
CA SER A 255 -30.48 25.03 0.62
C SER A 255 -30.09 24.30 -0.67
N LEU A 256 -30.44 23.02 -0.81
CA LEU A 256 -30.18 22.27 -2.04
C LEU A 256 -30.94 22.83 -3.24
N LYS A 257 -32.20 23.25 -3.08
CA LYS A 257 -32.97 23.95 -4.13
C LYS A 257 -32.30 25.22 -4.61
N ARG A 258 -31.70 26.00 -3.70
CA ARG A 258 -30.93 27.21 -4.07
C ARG A 258 -29.65 26.89 -4.83
N ILE A 259 -29.06 25.71 -4.60
CA ILE A 259 -27.79 25.30 -5.22
C ILE A 259 -28.00 24.62 -6.58
N PHE A 260 -28.98 23.71 -6.67
CA PHE A 260 -29.20 22.83 -7.82
C PHE A 260 -30.43 23.20 -8.66
N GLY A 261 -31.29 24.10 -8.16
CA GLY A 261 -32.54 24.49 -8.81
C GLY A 261 -33.77 23.87 -8.15
N LYS A 262 -34.95 24.42 -8.45
CA LYS A 262 -36.22 24.00 -7.82
C LYS A 262 -36.68 22.60 -8.23
N ASP A 263 -36.28 22.14 -9.41
CA ASP A 263 -36.69 20.86 -10.01
C ASP A 263 -35.71 19.73 -9.70
N LEU A 264 -34.99 19.80 -8.58
CA LEU A 264 -34.04 18.77 -8.19
C LEU A 264 -34.79 17.49 -7.75
N GLU A 265 -34.26 16.35 -8.16
CA GLU A 265 -34.72 15.03 -7.75
C GLU A 265 -33.62 14.39 -6.90
N ILE A 266 -33.96 13.86 -5.72
CA ILE A 266 -33.03 13.06 -4.91
C ILE A 266 -33.14 11.62 -5.38
N VAL A 267 -32.04 11.07 -5.87
CA VAL A 267 -31.95 9.68 -6.29
C VAL A 267 -31.64 8.83 -5.06
N LEU A 268 -32.56 7.93 -4.73
CA LEU A 268 -32.36 6.92 -3.70
C LEU A 268 -31.84 5.64 -4.37
N GLY A 269 -30.74 5.10 -3.84
CA GLY A 269 -30.18 3.80 -4.22
C GLY A 269 -30.70 2.67 -3.36
#